data_AF-A0A963NQH0-F1
#
_entry.id   AF-A0A963NQH0-F1
#
_cell.length_a   1.000
_cell.length_b   1.000
_cell.length_c   1.000
_cell.angle_alpha   90.00
_cell.angle_beta   90.00
_cell.angle_gamma   90.00
#
_symmetry.space_group_name_H-M   'P 1'
#
loop_
_entity.id
_entity.type
_entity.pdbx_description
1 polymer ?
#
loop_
_entity_poly.entity_id
_entity_poly.type
_entity_poly.pdbx_seq_one_letter_code
_entity_poly.pdbx_strand_id
1 'polypeptide(L)'
;MDSRWQARRLLASPHRIGFAAAAAVMAASALGWLALLLWPVAPDGAALPPASIAHALAFVFGFMPLFFAGFLFTVGPRWLGLRMDDARYAMLARRVRVPLAVYALAWVAWWPAWLAAVLGDASALPRPATALPATLLLVASAAWSAIVAQLARLLADAGRHPDAESSPQLRAAALAATMGAALLWAAGFAAARGDALALHAIATAALWIFCGGVFASASHRMLPLDAMADRPALEARHPLWLLALMGGTLALQAID
;
A
#
# COMPACT_ATOMS: atom_id res chain seq x y z
N MET A 1 1.77 3.45 35.48
CA MET A 1 2.09 3.10 34.08
C MET A 1 3.56 3.36 33.85
N ASP A 2 4.36 2.34 33.52
CA ASP A 2 5.77 2.55 33.19
C ASP A 2 5.91 3.38 31.91
N SER A 3 6.46 4.58 32.04
CA SER A 3 6.60 5.59 30.98
C SER A 3 7.84 5.38 30.09
N ARG A 4 8.62 4.32 30.35
CA ARG A 4 9.84 4.02 29.57
C ARG A 4 9.47 3.53 28.17
N TRP A 5 10.09 4.13 27.16
CA TRP A 5 9.97 3.70 25.77
C TRP A 5 10.44 2.25 25.61
N GLN A 6 9.68 1.45 24.84
CA GLN A 6 10.00 0.04 24.59
C GLN A 6 9.68 -0.28 23.14
N ALA A 7 10.69 -0.67 22.34
CA ALA A 7 10.53 -1.05 20.93
C ALA A 7 9.46 -2.13 20.72
N ARG A 8 9.33 -3.07 21.67
CA ARG A 8 8.30 -4.13 21.66
C ARG A 8 6.87 -3.57 21.57
N ARG A 9 6.60 -2.35 22.06
CA ARG A 9 5.29 -1.71 21.95
C ARG A 9 4.90 -1.43 20.50
N LEU A 10 5.85 -1.33 19.57
CA LEU A 10 5.54 -1.22 18.15
C LEU A 10 4.78 -2.44 17.64
N LEU A 11 5.02 -3.62 18.23
CA LEU A 11 4.41 -4.89 17.83
C LEU A 11 3.01 -5.13 18.44
N ALA A 12 2.50 -4.20 19.25
CA ALA A 12 1.29 -4.41 20.04
C ALA A 12 -0.01 -4.27 19.24
N SER A 13 -0.01 -3.47 18.17
CA SER A 13 -1.21 -3.21 17.37
C SER A 13 -0.87 -3.05 15.88
N PRO A 14 -1.84 -3.32 14.98
CA PRO A 14 -1.60 -3.24 13.54
C PRO A 14 -1.15 -1.84 13.08
N HIS A 15 -1.79 -0.77 13.56
CA HIS A 15 -1.39 0.60 13.20
C HIS A 15 0.04 0.93 13.64
N ARG A 16 0.51 0.46 14.81
CA ARG A 16 1.87 0.75 15.28
C ARG A 16 2.92 0.12 14.37
N ILE A 17 2.73 -1.16 14.02
CA ILE A 17 3.66 -1.87 13.11
C ILE A 17 3.57 -1.24 11.71
N GLY A 18 2.37 -1.08 11.17
CA GLY A 18 2.16 -0.57 9.82
C GLY A 18 2.71 0.84 9.63
N PHE A 19 2.43 1.76 10.56
CA PHE A 19 2.89 3.15 10.46
C PHE A 19 4.40 3.27 10.71
N ALA A 20 4.96 2.48 11.63
CA ALA A 20 6.41 2.46 11.82
C ALA A 20 7.13 1.91 10.58
N ALA A 21 6.61 0.83 9.99
CA ALA A 21 7.13 0.28 8.74
C ALA A 21 7.01 1.29 7.58
N ALA A 22 5.87 1.96 7.45
CA ALA A 22 5.65 2.99 6.44
C ALA A 22 6.61 4.17 6.61
N ALA A 23 6.79 4.65 7.84
CA ALA A 23 7.73 5.72 8.15
C ALA A 23 9.18 5.31 7.83
N ALA A 24 9.57 4.06 8.10
CA ALA A 24 10.89 3.55 7.74
C ALA A 24 11.11 3.52 6.21
N VAL A 25 10.13 3.03 5.44
CA VAL A 25 10.19 3.05 3.97
C VAL A 25 10.21 4.49 3.44
N MET A 26 9.40 5.39 3.99
CA MET A 26 9.39 6.81 3.61
C MET A 26 10.72 7.49 3.91
N ALA A 27 11.34 7.21 5.06
CA ALA A 27 12.67 7.71 5.41
C ALA A 27 13.75 7.15 4.46
N ALA A 28 13.70 5.85 4.13
CA ALA A 28 14.59 5.27 3.14
C ALA A 28 14.41 5.91 1.76
N SER A 29 13.18 6.23 1.37
CA SER A 29 12.89 6.99 0.14
C SER A 29 13.47 8.38 0.15
N ALA A 30 13.32 9.12 1.25
CA ALA A 30 13.92 10.44 1.39
C ALA A 30 15.45 10.40 1.30
N LEU A 31 16.09 9.40 1.94
CA LEU A 31 17.53 9.17 1.85
C LEU A 31 17.96 8.76 0.43
N GLY A 32 17.17 7.95 -0.26
CA GLY A 32 17.44 7.56 -1.65
C GLY A 32 17.41 8.76 -2.59
N TRP A 33 16.43 9.64 -2.44
CA TRP A 33 16.37 10.91 -3.18
C TRP A 33 17.52 11.84 -2.84
N LEU A 34 17.87 11.97 -1.55
CA LEU A 34 19.01 12.77 -1.13
C LEU A 34 20.31 12.25 -1.77
N ALA A 35 20.52 10.94 -1.79
CA ALA A 35 21.69 10.33 -2.43
C ALA A 35 21.73 10.64 -3.94
N LEU A 36 20.60 10.58 -4.63
CA LEU A 36 20.51 10.93 -6.05
C LEU A 36 20.83 12.42 -6.30
N LEU A 37 20.33 13.32 -5.46
CA LEU A 37 20.58 14.76 -5.58
C LEU A 37 22.05 15.14 -5.30
N LEU A 38 22.74 14.36 -4.46
CA LEU A 38 24.15 14.56 -4.13
C LEU A 38 25.11 13.98 -5.18
N TRP A 39 24.61 13.16 -6.10
CA TRP A 39 25.44 12.50 -7.12
C TRP A 39 25.20 13.10 -8.50
N PRO A 40 26.26 13.45 -9.26
CA PRO A 40 26.10 13.89 -10.64
C PRO A 40 25.60 12.72 -11.50
N VAL A 41 24.34 12.79 -11.94
CA VAL A 41 23.75 11.80 -12.85
C VAL A 41 23.97 12.28 -14.28
N ALA A 42 24.64 11.48 -15.12
CA ALA A 42 24.74 11.77 -16.54
C ALA A 42 23.34 11.65 -17.18
N PRO A 43 22.99 12.49 -18.17
CA PRO A 43 21.67 12.47 -18.80
C PRO A 43 21.32 11.12 -19.47
N ASP A 44 22.33 10.32 -19.81
CA ASP A 44 22.19 9.19 -20.71
C ASP A 44 22.59 7.87 -20.04
N GLY A 45 21.61 6.97 -19.86
CA GLY A 45 21.83 5.66 -19.25
C GLY A 45 20.56 4.81 -19.18
N ALA A 46 20.03 4.46 -20.34
CA ALA A 46 18.81 3.67 -20.48
C ALA A 46 18.98 2.22 -19.95
N ALA A 47 18.20 1.86 -18.92
CA ALA A 47 17.83 0.48 -18.56
C ALA A 47 16.84 0.40 -17.37
N LEU A 48 16.66 1.48 -16.61
CA LEU A 48 15.89 1.52 -15.36
C LEU A 48 14.72 2.49 -15.45
N PRO A 49 13.68 2.33 -14.61
CA PRO A 49 12.58 3.29 -14.60
C PRO A 49 13.15 4.70 -14.37
N PRO A 50 12.80 5.68 -15.22
CA PRO A 50 13.06 7.08 -14.99
C PRO A 50 12.73 7.49 -13.55
N ALA A 51 13.45 8.48 -13.01
CA ALA A 51 13.26 8.94 -11.64
C ALA A 51 11.78 9.26 -11.32
N SER A 52 11.03 9.80 -12.28
CA SER A 52 9.58 10.03 -12.12
C SER A 52 8.78 8.74 -11.89
N ILE A 53 9.09 7.66 -12.61
CA ILE A 53 8.45 6.35 -12.44
C ILE A 53 8.89 5.72 -11.12
N ALA A 54 10.17 5.78 -10.77
CA ALA A 54 10.69 5.32 -9.48
C ALA A 54 9.98 6.02 -8.31
N HIS A 55 9.77 7.34 -8.42
CA HIS A 55 8.99 8.11 -7.46
C HIS A 55 7.55 7.64 -7.36
N ALA A 56 6.87 7.50 -8.50
CA ALA A 56 5.49 7.03 -8.54
C ALA A 56 5.35 5.64 -7.89
N LEU A 57 6.24 4.69 -8.22
CA LEU A 57 6.27 3.35 -7.62
C LEU A 57 6.53 3.41 -6.10
N ALA A 58 7.52 4.19 -5.65
CA ALA A 58 7.82 4.35 -4.23
C ALA A 58 6.65 4.99 -3.44
N PHE A 59 5.87 5.86 -4.07
CA PHE A 59 4.66 6.41 -3.48
C PHE A 59 3.53 5.37 -3.40
N VAL A 60 3.08 4.85 -4.55
CA VAL A 60 1.86 4.01 -4.62
C VAL A 60 2.07 2.61 -4.04
N PHE A 61 3.29 2.07 -4.15
CA PHE A 61 3.63 0.74 -3.66
C PHE A 61 4.66 0.74 -2.53
N GLY A 62 5.42 1.81 -2.30
CA GLY A 62 6.40 1.80 -1.20
C GLY A 62 5.76 1.90 0.17
N PHE A 63 5.42 3.13 0.58
CA PHE A 63 4.99 3.38 1.96
C PHE A 63 3.46 3.46 2.12
N MET A 64 2.70 3.86 1.09
CA MET A 64 1.24 3.93 1.17
C MET A 64 0.56 2.61 1.55
N PRO A 65 0.93 1.44 0.99
CA PRO A 65 0.32 0.17 1.35
C PRO A 65 0.51 -0.20 2.82
N LEU A 66 1.65 0.16 3.41
CA LEU A 66 1.94 -0.05 4.83
C LEU A 66 1.06 0.82 5.74
N PHE A 67 0.82 2.08 5.35
CA PHE A 67 -0.17 2.93 6.02
C PHE A 67 -1.58 2.34 5.90
N PHE A 68 -1.99 1.91 4.70
CA PHE A 68 -3.31 1.29 4.48
C PHE A 68 -3.48 0.02 5.30
N ALA A 69 -2.48 -0.87 5.34
CA ALA A 69 -2.55 -2.06 6.16
C ALA A 69 -2.67 -1.70 7.66
N GLY A 70 -1.81 -0.81 8.18
CA GLY A 70 -1.88 -0.37 9.57
C GLY A 70 -3.25 0.21 9.94
N PHE A 71 -3.83 1.02 9.05
CA PHE A 71 -5.15 1.60 9.19
C PHE A 71 -6.25 0.53 9.13
N LEU A 72 -6.36 -0.23 8.02
CA LEU A 72 -7.43 -1.19 7.76
C LEU A 72 -7.50 -2.30 8.81
N PHE A 73 -6.38 -2.82 9.30
CA PHE A 73 -6.38 -3.83 10.37
C PHE A 73 -6.70 -3.23 11.75
N THR A 74 -6.68 -1.90 11.91
CA THR A 74 -7.05 -1.23 13.16
C THR A 74 -8.51 -0.80 13.17
N VAL A 75 -8.97 -0.16 12.10
CA VAL A 75 -10.34 0.37 11.98
C VAL A 75 -11.32 -0.64 11.38
N GLY A 76 -10.85 -1.54 10.51
CA GLY A 76 -11.68 -2.52 9.82
C GLY A 76 -12.54 -3.37 10.76
N PRO A 77 -11.99 -3.93 11.86
CA PRO A 77 -12.82 -4.66 12.83
C PRO A 77 -13.94 -3.79 13.43
N ARG A 78 -13.68 -2.50 13.68
CA ARG A 78 -14.70 -1.57 14.20
C ARG A 78 -15.78 -1.28 13.16
N TRP A 79 -15.40 -1.19 11.89
CA TRP A 79 -16.35 -1.02 10.80
C TRP A 79 -17.27 -2.22 10.60
N LEU A 80 -16.87 -3.39 11.08
CA LEU A 80 -17.64 -4.63 11.12
C LEU A 80 -18.40 -4.81 12.44
N GLY A 81 -18.49 -3.78 13.31
CA GLY A 81 -19.16 -3.88 14.61
C GLY A 81 -18.44 -4.76 15.64
N LEU A 82 -17.24 -5.27 15.34
CA LEU A 82 -16.55 -6.20 16.22
C LEU A 82 -15.94 -5.47 17.43
N ARG A 83 -16.24 -6.00 18.63
CA ARG A 83 -15.58 -5.56 19.86
C ARG A 83 -14.11 -5.99 19.84
N MET A 84 -13.22 -5.01 20.03
CA MET A 84 -11.78 -5.21 20.00
C MET A 84 -11.17 -4.87 21.36
N ASP A 85 -10.52 -5.86 21.96
CA ASP A 85 -9.65 -5.70 23.13
C ASP A 85 -8.17 -5.76 22.72
N ASP A 86 -7.28 -5.51 23.67
CA ASP A 86 -5.83 -5.54 23.43
C ASP A 86 -5.35 -6.90 22.95
N ALA A 87 -5.96 -7.99 23.42
CA ALA A 87 -5.59 -9.35 23.04
C ALA A 87 -5.90 -9.63 21.55
N ARG A 88 -7.08 -9.21 21.08
CA ARG A 88 -7.50 -9.32 19.67
C ARG A 88 -6.64 -8.44 18.76
N TYR A 89 -6.31 -7.21 19.17
CA TYR A 89 -5.39 -6.37 18.40
C TYR A 89 -3.98 -6.97 18.33
N ALA A 90 -3.47 -7.52 19.43
CA ALA A 90 -2.18 -8.20 19.43
C ALA A 90 -2.20 -9.45 18.54
N MET A 91 -3.31 -10.19 18.48
CA MET A 91 -3.48 -11.31 17.55
C MET A 91 -3.45 -10.86 16.10
N LEU A 92 -4.19 -9.80 15.73
CA LEU A 92 -4.15 -9.25 14.38
C LEU A 92 -2.75 -8.78 14.01
N ALA A 93 -2.08 -8.06 14.91
CA ALA A 93 -0.69 -7.63 14.73
C ALA A 93 0.25 -8.82 14.48
N ARG A 94 0.11 -9.92 15.23
CA ARG A 94 0.89 -11.16 15.00
C ARG A 94 0.66 -11.77 13.63
N ARG A 95 -0.57 -11.73 13.11
CA ARG A 95 -0.91 -12.28 11.78
C ARG A 95 -0.26 -11.50 10.63
N VAL A 96 -0.07 -10.19 10.80
CA VAL A 96 0.43 -9.30 9.74
C VAL A 96 1.89 -8.87 9.90
N ARG A 97 2.52 -9.09 11.06
CA ARG A 97 3.88 -8.60 11.35
C ARG A 97 4.93 -9.09 10.35
N VAL A 98 4.90 -10.37 9.99
CA VAL A 98 5.90 -10.97 9.10
C VAL A 98 5.78 -10.41 7.70
N PRO A 99 4.59 -10.45 7.05
CA PRO A 99 4.49 -9.91 5.70
C PRO A 99 4.69 -8.38 5.67
N LEU A 100 4.29 -7.63 6.71
CA LEU A 100 4.64 -6.20 6.81
C LEU A 100 6.16 -5.96 6.88
N ALA A 101 6.87 -6.77 7.67
CA ALA A 101 8.32 -6.66 7.77
C ALA A 101 9.02 -7.00 6.45
N VAL A 102 8.61 -8.09 5.80
CA VAL A 102 9.15 -8.48 4.49
C VAL A 102 8.89 -7.39 3.44
N TYR A 103 7.68 -6.84 3.42
CA TYR A 103 7.32 -5.75 2.50
C TYR A 103 8.19 -4.51 2.71
N ALA A 104 8.35 -4.08 3.97
CA ALA A 104 9.16 -2.92 4.30
C ALA A 104 10.65 -3.14 3.99
N LEU A 105 11.19 -4.31 4.33
CA LEU A 105 12.58 -4.66 4.02
C LEU A 105 12.83 -4.73 2.52
N ALA A 106 11.88 -5.24 1.73
CA ALA A 106 12.00 -5.26 0.28
C ALA A 106 12.14 -3.84 -0.29
N TRP A 107 11.33 -2.89 0.19
CA TRP A 107 11.40 -1.49 -0.24
C TRP A 107 12.63 -0.73 0.29
N VAL A 108 13.05 -1.00 1.52
CA VAL A 108 14.30 -0.42 2.07
C VAL A 108 15.50 -0.90 1.26
N ALA A 109 15.54 -2.19 0.89
CA ALA A 109 16.58 -2.77 0.05
C ALA A 109 16.47 -2.35 -1.43
N TRP A 110 15.27 -1.95 -1.88
CA TRP A 110 15.05 -1.54 -3.27
C TRP A 110 15.81 -0.26 -3.60
N TRP A 111 15.89 0.70 -2.69
CA TRP A 111 16.62 1.96 -2.89
C TRP A 111 18.10 1.79 -3.24
N PRO A 112 18.94 1.12 -2.43
CA PRO A 112 20.33 0.92 -2.78
C PRO A 112 20.49 0.06 -4.04
N ALA A 113 19.60 -0.90 -4.29
CA ALA A 113 19.63 -1.70 -5.51
C ALA A 113 19.33 -0.86 -6.77
N TRP A 114 18.32 0.01 -6.70
CA TRP A 114 17.95 0.91 -7.79
C TRP A 114 19.02 1.99 -8.00
N LEU A 115 19.52 2.62 -6.92
CA LEU A 115 20.59 3.61 -7.01
C LEU A 115 21.88 3.02 -7.58
N ALA A 116 22.29 1.83 -7.16
CA ALA A 116 23.47 1.17 -7.72
C ALA A 116 23.32 0.92 -9.22
N ALA A 117 22.11 0.62 -9.67
CA ALA A 117 21.82 0.39 -11.07
C ALA A 117 21.76 1.71 -11.87
N VAL A 118 21.27 2.82 -11.28
CA VAL A 118 21.17 4.14 -11.94
C VAL A 118 22.50 4.89 -11.96
N LEU A 119 23.26 4.82 -10.87
CA LEU A 119 24.53 5.54 -10.70
C LEU A 119 25.74 4.75 -11.21
N GLY A 120 25.62 3.43 -11.29
CA GLY A 120 26.66 2.55 -11.81
C GLY A 120 26.66 2.49 -13.32
N ASP A 121 27.83 2.19 -13.91
CA ASP A 121 27.89 1.77 -15.31
C ASP A 121 27.14 0.43 -15.43
N ALA A 122 25.89 0.49 -15.90
CA ALA A 122 25.03 -0.69 -16.05
C ALA A 122 25.65 -1.76 -16.94
N SER A 123 26.62 -1.41 -17.80
CA SER A 123 27.37 -2.36 -18.63
C SER A 123 28.46 -3.12 -17.87
N ALA A 124 28.91 -2.59 -16.73
CA ALA A 124 29.91 -3.19 -15.85
C ALA A 124 29.30 -4.02 -14.70
N LEU A 125 27.99 -3.89 -14.43
CA LEU A 125 27.31 -4.70 -13.42
C LEU A 125 27.02 -6.12 -13.95
N PRO A 126 27.27 -7.19 -13.15
CA PRO A 126 26.80 -8.51 -13.50
C PRO A 126 25.28 -8.52 -13.69
N ARG A 127 24.76 -9.22 -14.72
CA ARG A 127 23.31 -9.44 -14.96
C ARG A 127 22.44 -9.73 -13.71
N PRO A 128 22.88 -10.50 -12.69
CA PRO A 128 22.08 -10.67 -11.47
C PRO A 128 21.92 -9.38 -10.64
N ALA A 129 22.86 -8.43 -10.71
CA ALA A 129 22.80 -7.17 -9.96
C ALA A 129 21.78 -6.19 -10.55
N THR A 130 21.58 -6.17 -11.87
CA THR A 130 20.56 -5.36 -12.54
C THR A 130 19.13 -5.91 -12.37
N ALA A 131 18.98 -7.20 -12.05
CA ALA A 131 17.69 -7.83 -11.81
C ALA A 131 17.15 -7.61 -10.39
N LEU A 132 18.01 -7.21 -9.44
CA LEU A 132 17.68 -7.11 -8.03
C LEU A 132 16.49 -6.17 -7.72
N PRO A 133 16.36 -4.97 -8.31
CA PRO A 133 15.19 -4.12 -8.08
C PRO A 133 13.88 -4.81 -8.48
N ALA A 134 13.86 -5.52 -9.62
CA ALA A 134 12.69 -6.26 -10.08
C ALA A 134 12.37 -7.44 -9.14
N THR A 135 13.39 -8.18 -8.68
CA THR A 135 13.21 -9.25 -7.69
C THR A 135 12.63 -8.72 -6.38
N LEU A 136 13.11 -7.58 -5.89
CA LEU A 136 12.60 -6.95 -4.67
C LEU A 136 11.14 -6.49 -4.83
N LEU A 137 10.76 -6.01 -6.02
CA LEU A 137 9.34 -5.74 -6.33
C LEU A 137 8.50 -7.03 -6.26
N LEU A 138 8.97 -8.14 -6.82
CA LEU A 138 8.26 -9.43 -6.73
C LEU A 138 8.14 -9.95 -5.28
N VAL A 139 9.17 -9.76 -4.46
CA VAL A 139 9.12 -10.05 -3.02
C VAL A 139 8.08 -9.17 -2.32
N ALA A 140 8.05 -7.88 -2.65
CA ALA A 140 7.02 -6.95 -2.17
C ALA A 140 5.62 -7.40 -2.64
N SER A 141 5.45 -7.84 -3.88
CA SER A 141 4.18 -8.37 -4.40
C SER A 141 3.68 -9.55 -3.56
N ALA A 142 4.54 -10.54 -3.29
CA ALA A 142 4.19 -11.70 -2.47
C ALA A 142 3.82 -11.30 -1.03
N ALA A 143 4.60 -10.41 -0.43
CA ALA A 143 4.34 -9.91 0.92
C ALA A 143 3.01 -9.12 1.00
N TRP A 144 2.72 -8.28 0.01
CA TRP A 144 1.43 -7.57 -0.07
C TRP A 144 0.26 -8.50 -0.31
N SER A 145 0.38 -9.49 -1.21
CA SER A 145 -0.64 -10.53 -1.38
C SER A 145 -0.93 -11.27 -0.07
N ALA A 146 0.10 -11.53 0.75
CA ALA A 146 -0.10 -12.14 2.07
C ALA A 146 -0.85 -11.21 3.04
N ILE A 147 -0.61 -9.90 3.00
CA ILE A 147 -1.37 -8.89 3.78
C ILE A 147 -2.82 -8.85 3.31
N VAL A 148 -3.07 -8.78 2.01
CA VAL A 148 -4.42 -8.80 1.42
C VAL A 148 -5.16 -10.09 1.80
N ALA A 149 -4.49 -11.25 1.78
CA ALA A 149 -5.08 -12.51 2.23
C ALA A 149 -5.47 -12.48 3.72
N GLN A 150 -4.71 -11.79 4.59
CA GLN A 150 -5.13 -11.57 5.99
C GLN A 150 -6.37 -10.68 6.10
N LEU A 151 -6.51 -9.68 5.21
CA LEU A 151 -7.70 -8.82 5.18
C LEU A 151 -8.94 -9.58 4.69
N ALA A 152 -8.77 -10.41 3.65
CA ALA A 152 -9.82 -11.31 3.18
C ALA A 152 -10.24 -12.31 4.26
N ARG A 153 -9.28 -12.87 5.02
CA ARG A 153 -9.57 -13.71 6.19
C ARG A 153 -10.36 -12.95 7.26
N LEU A 154 -10.01 -11.71 7.57
CA LEU A 154 -10.77 -10.89 8.52
C LEU A 154 -12.24 -10.71 8.07
N LEU A 155 -12.45 -10.39 6.78
CA LEU A 155 -13.80 -10.27 6.21
C LEU A 155 -14.58 -11.59 6.26
N ALA A 156 -13.92 -12.71 5.93
CA ALA A 156 -14.53 -14.03 5.96
C ALA A 156 -14.87 -14.49 7.39
N ASP A 157 -13.97 -14.24 8.35
CA ASP A 157 -14.17 -14.52 9.77
C ASP A 157 -15.36 -13.71 10.32
N ALA A 158 -15.44 -12.43 9.95
CA ALA A 158 -16.56 -11.57 10.33
C ALA A 158 -17.89 -12.03 9.74
N GLY A 159 -17.93 -12.49 8.49
CA GLY A 159 -19.15 -13.02 7.88
C GLY A 159 -19.74 -14.27 8.56
N ARG A 160 -18.97 -14.93 9.43
CA ARG A 160 -19.42 -16.07 10.24
C ARG A 160 -19.80 -15.68 11.67
N HIS A 161 -19.57 -14.43 12.07
CA HIS A 161 -19.83 -13.97 13.43
C HIS A 161 -21.23 -13.35 13.49
N PRO A 162 -22.14 -13.84 14.37
CA PRO A 162 -23.54 -13.42 14.38
C PRO A 162 -23.73 -11.91 14.63
N ASP A 163 -22.87 -11.30 15.45
CA ASP A 163 -22.93 -9.87 15.76
C ASP A 163 -22.14 -8.97 14.78
N ALA A 164 -21.58 -9.51 13.70
CA ALA A 164 -20.80 -8.69 12.76
C ALA A 164 -21.72 -7.89 11.83
N GLU A 165 -21.43 -6.61 11.71
CA GLU A 165 -22.10 -5.73 10.76
C GLU A 165 -21.52 -5.88 9.35
N SER A 166 -22.35 -5.68 8.34
CA SER A 166 -21.88 -5.57 6.97
C SER A 166 -21.15 -4.24 6.76
N SER A 167 -19.92 -4.28 6.24
CA SER A 167 -19.19 -3.06 5.85
C SER A 167 -18.87 -3.04 4.36
N PRO A 168 -19.68 -2.36 3.52
CA PRO A 168 -19.37 -2.21 2.10
C PRO A 168 -18.10 -1.39 1.86
N GLN A 169 -17.77 -0.44 2.73
CA GLN A 169 -16.53 0.35 2.62
C GLN A 169 -15.29 -0.52 2.86
N LEU A 170 -15.31 -1.42 3.85
CA LEU A 170 -14.20 -2.34 4.06
C LEU A 170 -14.03 -3.31 2.89
N ARG A 171 -15.15 -3.76 2.29
CA ARG A 171 -15.14 -4.61 1.09
C ARG A 171 -14.56 -3.86 -0.11
N ALA A 172 -14.94 -2.61 -0.32
CA ALA A 172 -14.39 -1.75 -1.37
C ALA A 172 -12.88 -1.52 -1.17
N ALA A 173 -12.45 -1.21 0.06
CA ALA A 173 -11.03 -1.08 0.38
C ALA A 173 -10.25 -2.40 0.17
N ALA A 174 -10.84 -3.54 0.53
CA ALA A 174 -10.23 -4.86 0.30
C ALA A 174 -10.13 -5.20 -1.19
N LEU A 175 -11.14 -4.83 -2.00
CA LEU A 175 -11.10 -4.98 -3.45
C LEU A 175 -9.99 -4.12 -4.05
N ALA A 176 -9.93 -2.84 -3.69
CA ALA A 176 -8.88 -1.92 -4.12
C ALA A 176 -7.48 -2.44 -3.74
N ALA A 177 -7.31 -2.95 -2.51
CA ALA A 177 -6.06 -3.57 -2.06
C ALA A 177 -5.69 -4.84 -2.86
N THR A 178 -6.69 -5.64 -3.25
CA THR A 178 -6.51 -6.81 -4.13
C THR A 178 -6.07 -6.40 -5.52
N MET A 179 -6.67 -5.36 -6.10
CA MET A 179 -6.23 -4.78 -7.37
C MET A 179 -4.80 -4.23 -7.27
N GLY A 180 -4.47 -3.57 -6.15
CA GLY A 180 -3.10 -3.15 -5.84
C GLY A 180 -2.10 -4.32 -5.84
N ALA A 181 -2.50 -5.51 -5.38
CA ALA A 181 -1.65 -6.70 -5.45
C ALA A 181 -1.43 -7.17 -6.89
N ALA A 182 -2.48 -7.23 -7.70
CA ALA A 182 -2.35 -7.59 -9.10
C ALA A 182 -1.44 -6.61 -9.86
N LEU A 183 -1.62 -5.30 -9.62
CA LEU A 183 -0.79 -4.25 -10.22
C LEU A 183 0.67 -4.31 -9.75
N LEU A 184 0.93 -4.63 -8.48
CA LEU A 184 2.30 -4.78 -7.98
C LEU A 184 3.01 -6.02 -8.57
N TRP A 185 2.29 -7.13 -8.76
CA TRP A 185 2.81 -8.26 -9.54
C TRP A 185 3.13 -7.85 -10.97
N ALA A 186 2.22 -7.14 -11.64
CA ALA A 186 2.46 -6.61 -12.98
C ALA A 186 3.68 -5.68 -13.02
N ALA A 187 3.87 -4.83 -12.01
CA ALA A 187 5.03 -3.94 -11.88
C ALA A 187 6.34 -4.74 -11.74
N GLY A 188 6.36 -5.79 -10.92
CA GLY A 188 7.52 -6.68 -10.78
C GLY A 188 7.91 -7.34 -12.11
N PHE A 189 6.93 -7.84 -12.88
CA PHE A 189 7.18 -8.44 -14.19
C PHE A 189 7.55 -7.40 -15.26
N ALA A 190 6.96 -6.21 -15.24
CA ALA A 190 7.31 -5.12 -16.14
C ALA A 190 8.75 -4.62 -15.88
N ALA A 191 9.13 -4.49 -14.60
CA ALA A 191 10.49 -4.15 -14.21
C ALA A 191 11.51 -5.20 -14.66
N ALA A 192 11.18 -6.49 -14.53
CA ALA A 192 12.04 -7.58 -15.01
C ALA A 192 12.26 -7.56 -16.54
N ARG A 193 11.32 -6.99 -17.30
CA ARG A 193 11.40 -6.81 -18.75
C ARG A 193 12.00 -5.45 -19.17
N GLY A 194 12.27 -4.55 -18.24
CA GLY A 194 12.72 -3.18 -18.54
C GLY A 194 11.63 -2.31 -19.21
N ASP A 195 10.35 -2.65 -19.03
CA ASP A 195 9.23 -2.00 -19.72
C ASP A 195 8.76 -0.74 -18.98
N ALA A 196 9.43 0.38 -19.26
CA ALA A 196 9.16 1.66 -18.61
C ALA A 196 7.74 2.18 -18.87
N LEU A 197 7.19 1.96 -20.08
CA LEU A 197 5.84 2.39 -20.42
C LEU A 197 4.80 1.62 -19.59
N ALA A 198 4.95 0.30 -19.48
CA ALA A 198 4.08 -0.50 -18.62
C ALA A 198 4.21 -0.08 -17.15
N LEU A 199 5.42 0.18 -16.65
CA LEU A 199 5.62 0.64 -15.27
C LEU A 199 4.92 1.98 -15.00
N HIS A 200 4.97 2.92 -15.94
CA HIS A 200 4.24 4.19 -15.84
C HIS A 200 2.73 3.95 -15.76
N ALA A 201 2.17 3.22 -16.72
CA ALA A 201 0.73 2.91 -16.76
C ALA A 201 0.26 2.18 -15.50
N ILE A 202 1.05 1.23 -15.01
CA ILE A 202 0.76 0.49 -13.77
C ILE A 202 0.79 1.41 -12.56
N ALA A 203 1.75 2.33 -12.47
CA ALA A 203 1.84 3.28 -11.36
C ALA A 203 0.64 4.25 -11.37
N THR A 204 0.23 4.74 -12.54
CA THR A 204 -0.97 5.58 -12.71
C THR A 204 -2.24 4.82 -12.31
N ALA A 205 -2.42 3.59 -12.81
CA ALA A 205 -3.54 2.75 -12.42
C ALA A 205 -3.56 2.47 -10.90
N ALA A 206 -2.39 2.23 -10.29
CA ALA A 206 -2.26 1.98 -8.86
C ALA A 206 -2.56 3.22 -8.01
N LEU A 207 -2.22 4.42 -8.49
CA LEU A 207 -2.57 5.66 -7.82
C LEU A 207 -4.08 5.80 -7.68
N TRP A 208 -4.81 5.56 -8.77
CA TRP A 208 -6.24 5.85 -8.80
C TRP A 208 -7.12 4.69 -8.31
N ILE A 209 -6.88 3.48 -8.81
CA ILE A 209 -7.71 2.31 -8.49
C ILE A 209 -7.40 1.78 -7.09
N PHE A 210 -6.11 1.72 -6.75
CA PHE A 210 -5.69 1.18 -5.46
C PHE A 210 -5.60 2.25 -4.38
N CYS A 211 -4.69 3.23 -4.49
CA CYS A 211 -4.53 4.24 -3.44
C CYS A 211 -5.79 5.11 -3.31
N GLY A 212 -6.30 5.61 -4.43
CA GLY A 212 -7.55 6.36 -4.49
C GLY A 212 -8.74 5.53 -3.99
N GLY A 213 -8.87 4.28 -4.43
CA GLY A 213 -9.96 3.40 -3.99
C GLY A 213 -9.98 3.15 -2.47
N VAL A 214 -8.82 2.89 -1.86
CA VAL A 214 -8.71 2.75 -0.39
C VAL A 214 -9.00 4.09 0.31
N PHE A 215 -8.47 5.19 -0.21
CA PHE A 215 -8.67 6.52 0.35
C PHE A 215 -10.15 6.96 0.30
N ALA A 216 -10.83 6.75 -0.82
CA ALA A 216 -12.26 7.04 -0.98
C ALA A 216 -13.11 6.20 -0.02
N SER A 217 -12.78 4.91 0.10
CA SER A 217 -13.46 3.99 1.04
C SER A 217 -13.34 4.47 2.49
N ALA A 218 -12.16 4.95 2.90
CA ALA A 218 -11.94 5.49 4.24
C ALA A 218 -12.62 6.85 4.44
N SER A 219 -12.48 7.75 3.47
CA SER A 219 -13.04 9.11 3.52
C SER A 219 -14.55 9.10 3.68
N HIS A 220 -15.25 8.15 3.03
CA HIS A 220 -16.69 7.99 3.16
C HIS A 220 -17.19 7.77 4.61
N ARG A 221 -16.36 7.24 5.51
CA ARG A 221 -16.71 7.08 6.95
C ARG A 221 -16.07 8.10 7.87
N MET A 222 -15.08 8.86 7.40
CA MET A 222 -14.31 9.79 8.22
C MET A 222 -14.70 11.25 8.01
N LEU A 223 -15.26 11.59 6.85
CA LEU A 223 -15.76 12.93 6.61
C LEU A 223 -17.10 13.08 7.34
N PRO A 224 -17.22 14.00 8.32
CA PRO A 224 -18.50 14.41 8.86
C PRO A 224 -19.18 15.25 7.79
N LEU A 225 -19.70 14.58 6.76
CA LEU A 225 -20.55 15.19 5.73
C LEU A 225 -21.93 15.46 6.33
N ASP A 226 -21.98 16.05 7.52
CA ASP A 226 -23.20 16.41 8.22
C ASP A 226 -23.98 17.45 7.39
N ALA A 227 -23.30 18.19 6.50
CA ALA A 227 -23.92 19.03 5.48
C ALA A 227 -24.52 18.26 4.26
N MET A 228 -24.18 16.97 4.06
CA MET A 228 -24.84 16.07 3.09
C MET A 228 -25.79 15.06 3.74
N ALA A 229 -25.72 14.90 5.06
CA ALA A 229 -26.71 14.18 5.86
C ALA A 229 -28.14 14.77 5.71
N ASP A 230 -28.24 15.99 5.18
CA ASP A 230 -29.50 16.64 4.75
C ASP A 230 -30.14 16.03 3.49
N ARG A 231 -29.57 14.95 2.91
CA ARG A 231 -30.22 14.19 1.81
C ARG A 231 -30.51 12.71 2.14
N PRO A 232 -31.22 12.41 3.24
CA PRO A 232 -31.55 11.03 3.63
C PRO A 232 -32.37 10.29 2.56
N ALA A 233 -33.16 11.02 1.77
CA ALA A 233 -33.92 10.45 0.65
C ALA A 233 -33.03 9.89 -0.48
N LEU A 234 -31.86 10.49 -0.73
CA LEU A 234 -30.94 10.03 -1.77
C LEU A 234 -30.21 8.76 -1.31
N GLU A 235 -29.73 8.73 -0.07
CA GLU A 235 -29.06 7.55 0.50
C GLU A 235 -30.03 6.36 0.64
N ALA A 236 -31.30 6.62 0.98
CA ALA A 236 -32.32 5.57 1.03
C ALA A 236 -32.63 4.97 -0.35
N ARG A 237 -32.59 5.79 -1.42
CA ARG A 237 -32.90 5.37 -2.79
C ARG A 237 -31.69 4.76 -3.51
N HIS A 238 -30.50 5.28 -3.23
CA HIS A 238 -29.24 4.90 -3.84
C HIS A 238 -28.17 4.75 -2.75
N PRO A 239 -28.18 3.63 -1.99
CA PRO A 239 -27.20 3.42 -0.93
C PRO A 239 -25.78 3.46 -1.49
N LEU A 240 -24.86 4.13 -0.79
CA LEU A 240 -23.45 4.28 -1.18
C LEU A 240 -23.23 5.07 -2.48
N TRP A 241 -24.18 5.89 -2.93
CA TRP A 241 -24.05 6.65 -4.18
C TRP A 241 -22.78 7.50 -4.21
N LEU A 242 -22.39 8.09 -3.07
CA LEU A 242 -21.19 8.91 -2.97
C LEU A 242 -19.93 8.07 -3.13
N LEU A 243 -19.87 6.88 -2.50
CA LEU A 243 -18.77 5.95 -2.69
C LEU A 243 -18.68 5.48 -4.15
N ALA A 244 -19.82 5.21 -4.79
CA ALA A 244 -19.88 4.81 -6.18
C ALA A 244 -19.40 5.94 -7.11
N LEU A 245 -19.80 7.19 -6.84
CA LEU A 245 -19.36 8.36 -7.60
C LEU A 245 -17.85 8.58 -7.45
N MET A 246 -17.34 8.59 -6.21
CA MET A 246 -15.91 8.73 -5.94
C MET A 246 -15.13 7.59 -6.60
N GLY A 247 -15.55 6.34 -6.41
CA GLY A 247 -14.91 5.17 -7.04
C GLY A 247 -14.93 5.22 -8.56
N GLY A 248 -16.05 5.63 -9.15
CA GLY A 248 -16.20 5.76 -10.61
C GLY A 248 -15.30 6.83 -11.20
N THR A 249 -15.24 8.01 -10.58
CA THR A 249 -14.34 9.10 -11.03
C THR A 249 -12.86 8.69 -10.95
N LEU A 250 -12.47 8.01 -9.88
CA LEU A 250 -11.11 7.46 -9.75
C LEU A 250 -10.82 6.40 -10.82
N ALA A 251 -11.78 5.51 -11.12
CA ALA A 251 -11.61 4.52 -12.18
C ALA A 251 -11.44 5.15 -13.57
N LEU A 252 -12.14 6.26 -13.85
CA LEU A 252 -11.96 7.02 -15.10
C LEU A 252 -10.57 7.68 -15.17
N GLN A 253 -10.10 8.29 -14.08
CA GLN A 253 -8.74 8.87 -14.04
C GLN A 253 -7.62 7.85 -14.21
N ALA A 254 -7.90 6.55 -14.02
CA ALA A 254 -6.93 5.49 -14.23
C ALA A 254 -6.67 5.16 -15.72
N ILE A 255 -7.57 5.58 -16.62
CA ILE A 255 -7.50 5.32 -18.06
C ILE A 255 -7.24 6.58 -18.90
N ASP A 256 -7.24 7.75 -18.27
CA ASP A 256 -6.82 9.04 -18.87
C ASP A 256 -5.28 9.12 -18.95
#